data_AF-A0A3A6WG12-F1
#
_entry.id   AF-A0A3A6WG12-F1
#
_cell.length_a   1.000
_cell.length_b   1.000
_cell.length_c   1.000
_cell.angle_alpha   90.00
_cell.angle_beta   90.00
_cell.angle_gamma   90.00
#
_symmetry.space_group_name_H-M   'P 1'
#
loop_
_entity.id
_entity.type
_entity.pdbx_description
1 polymer ?
#
loop_
_entity_poly.entity_id
_entity_poly.type
_entity_poly.pdbx_seq_one_letter_code
_entity_poly.pdbx_strand_id
1 'polypeptide(L)'
;MNWKRVIALGLLGLTFGMGQSYAIDVNIPGADASISADKYQNYRVDTADTKILESKIIKKVTEDNQNKPGYDISNLPRDIHNTTELNHAIKYSSTVFILRDHGADIKFTMPYASIMGIAYESAGPHKEVTRHGGALGFDGEMSYELRPQPKGDTWENSGIPYKQLTADQLKSLLENKKMTLHKNNYSILGAGLFTYPTVEKGTWDIASYDSKNIRGTINFTMPNQPTVSYHLIYAMPKNKIQKLNQETIIRDTMSPLANIVLPSVKAASDIMPYTSEVHKGPFAFRVLKDSKLVKSKSLEGGLTMDFYKSGKIREIISVSPLSKYDDVKKQNILYNYLLAFIGSPKLSQGKPAQYATVWNDTLPGAYFEIKGDKYSLFVMTVYDDTHRYTYYMSKPHDVHVSNYKLRDIVQYVTYKNTKDGYKKTKLGLGMPSRAFSNNRVH
;
A
#
# COMPACT_ATOMS: atom_id res chain seq x y z
N MET A 1 21.91 -1.05 -38.38
CA MET A 1 21.47 -1.43 -37.02
C MET A 1 21.55 -0.18 -36.15
N ASN A 2 20.42 0.39 -35.72
CA ASN A 2 20.35 1.78 -35.23
C ASN A 2 20.63 1.86 -33.70
N TRP A 3 21.86 2.25 -33.35
CA TRP A 3 22.37 2.32 -31.97
C TRP A 3 21.61 3.29 -31.03
N LYS A 4 20.75 4.17 -31.56
CA LYS A 4 19.95 5.10 -30.74
C LYS A 4 18.84 4.43 -29.92
N ARG A 5 18.44 3.18 -30.22
CA ARG A 5 17.40 2.45 -29.44
C ARG A 5 17.93 1.66 -28.23
N VAL A 6 19.24 1.47 -28.11
CA VAL A 6 19.83 0.73 -26.98
C VAL A 6 19.96 1.61 -25.73
N ILE A 7 20.06 2.93 -25.90
CA ILE A 7 20.32 3.88 -24.81
C ILE A 7 19.07 4.15 -23.95
N ALA A 8 17.85 4.11 -24.52
CA ALA A 8 16.63 4.43 -23.78
C ALA A 8 16.21 3.34 -22.76
N LEU A 9 16.49 2.05 -23.03
CA LEU A 9 16.27 0.96 -22.07
C LEU A 9 17.43 0.81 -21.07
N GLY A 10 18.66 1.21 -21.46
CA GLY A 10 19.83 1.21 -20.58
C GLY A 10 19.76 2.24 -19.44
N LEU A 11 19.02 3.34 -19.62
CA LEU A 11 18.90 4.41 -18.62
C LEU A 11 17.93 4.10 -17.47
N LEU A 12 17.10 3.05 -17.55
CA LEU A 12 16.40 2.51 -16.37
C LEU A 12 17.33 1.71 -15.43
N GLY A 13 18.51 1.32 -15.94
CA GLY A 13 19.51 0.50 -15.25
C GLY A 13 20.71 1.25 -14.66
N LEU A 14 20.82 2.57 -14.84
CA LEU A 14 21.98 3.35 -14.39
C LEU A 14 21.56 4.64 -13.67
N THR A 15 21.08 4.49 -12.44
CA THR A 15 21.28 5.49 -11.39
C THR A 15 21.70 4.76 -10.10
N PHE A 16 22.92 5.07 -9.68
CA PHE A 16 23.65 4.75 -8.45
C PHE A 16 23.06 3.74 -7.46
N GLY A 17 23.80 2.63 -7.28
CA GLY A 17 23.80 1.82 -6.06
C GLY A 17 23.01 0.54 -6.12
N MET A 18 23.54 -0.51 -6.76
CA MET A 18 23.47 -1.84 -6.14
C MET A 18 24.38 -1.81 -4.91
N GLY A 19 24.00 -1.03 -3.89
CA GLY A 19 24.61 -1.10 -2.58
C GLY A 19 24.11 -2.37 -1.90
N GLN A 20 24.96 -3.03 -1.13
CA GLN A 20 24.51 -4.04 -0.17
C GLN A 20 23.28 -3.48 0.56
N SER A 21 22.19 -4.25 0.67
CA SER A 21 21.05 -3.80 1.46
C SER A 21 21.53 -3.69 2.90
N TYR A 22 21.92 -2.49 3.32
CA TYR A 22 22.32 -2.27 4.69
C TYR A 22 21.09 -2.44 5.58
N ALA A 23 21.35 -3.01 6.74
CA ALA A 23 20.51 -2.93 7.92
C ALA A 23 19.88 -1.55 8.11
N ILE A 24 18.65 -1.48 8.63
CA ILE A 24 18.06 -0.22 9.07
C ILE A 24 18.73 0.16 10.40
N ASP A 25 19.65 1.11 10.36
CA ASP A 25 20.26 1.73 11.54
C ASP A 25 19.66 3.12 11.74
N VAL A 26 18.56 3.17 12.51
CA VAL A 26 17.83 4.40 12.78
C VAL A 26 17.45 4.46 14.25
N ASN A 27 17.59 5.64 14.85
CA ASN A 27 17.26 5.88 16.26
C ASN A 27 15.73 5.99 16.47
N ILE A 28 14.99 4.92 16.17
CA ILE A 28 13.55 4.78 16.41
C ILE A 28 13.34 3.50 17.23
N PRO A 29 12.54 3.52 18.31
CA PRO A 29 12.26 2.30 19.07
C PRO A 29 11.77 1.15 18.19
N GLY A 30 12.28 -0.05 18.42
CA GLY A 30 11.91 -1.22 17.63
C GLY A 30 12.52 -1.30 16.23
N ALA A 31 13.38 -0.35 15.82
CA ALA A 31 14.25 -0.52 14.67
C ALA A 31 15.15 -1.75 14.86
N ASP A 32 15.31 -2.54 13.80
CA ASP A 32 16.04 -3.79 13.82
C ASP A 32 16.98 -3.88 12.61
N ALA A 33 18.27 -3.74 12.89
CA ALA A 33 19.34 -3.81 11.90
C ALA A 33 19.40 -5.17 11.18
N SER A 34 18.84 -6.25 11.73
CA SER A 34 18.80 -7.54 11.05
C SER A 34 17.75 -7.59 9.91
N ILE A 35 16.81 -6.64 9.89
CA ILE A 35 15.79 -6.55 8.84
C ILE A 35 16.37 -5.78 7.64
N SER A 36 16.36 -6.43 6.47
CA SER A 36 16.75 -5.78 5.21
C SER A 36 15.90 -4.55 4.93
N ALA A 37 16.54 -3.45 4.52
CA ALA A 37 15.86 -2.24 4.10
C ALA A 37 14.87 -2.48 2.93
N ASP A 38 15.01 -3.57 2.17
CA ASP A 38 14.11 -3.93 1.07
C ASP A 38 12.93 -4.82 1.50
N LYS A 39 12.78 -5.11 2.81
CA LYS A 39 11.72 -6.01 3.31
C LYS A 39 10.32 -5.55 2.90
N TYR A 40 10.09 -4.24 2.83
CA TYR A 40 8.82 -3.65 2.39
C TYR A 40 8.43 -4.02 0.96
N GLN A 41 9.38 -4.46 0.12
CA GLN A 41 9.12 -4.81 -1.27
C GLN A 41 8.40 -6.15 -1.42
N ASN A 42 8.33 -6.99 -0.38
CA ASN A 42 7.60 -8.24 -0.43
C ASN A 42 6.18 -8.05 0.13
N TYR A 43 5.16 -8.10 -0.74
CA TYR A 43 3.76 -7.98 -0.29
C TYR A 43 3.07 -9.30 0.01
N ARG A 44 3.83 -10.40 0.04
CA ARG A 44 3.36 -11.66 0.60
C ARG A 44 4.04 -11.87 1.94
N VAL A 45 3.29 -11.70 3.03
CA VAL A 45 3.79 -11.95 4.37
C VAL A 45 4.02 -13.46 4.51
N ASP A 46 5.27 -13.85 4.78
CA ASP A 46 5.68 -15.23 5.03
C ASP A 46 6.35 -15.30 6.40
N THR A 47 5.60 -15.79 7.38
CA THR A 47 5.99 -15.92 8.79
C THR A 47 5.65 -17.32 9.30
N ALA A 48 6.09 -17.65 10.52
CA ALA A 48 5.67 -18.89 11.17
C ALA A 48 4.13 -19.00 11.30
N ASP A 49 3.46 -17.88 11.57
CA ASP A 49 2.00 -17.82 11.70
C ASP A 49 1.28 -18.10 10.39
N THR A 50 1.81 -17.62 9.25
CA THR A 50 1.21 -17.92 7.94
C THR A 50 1.34 -19.40 7.60
N LYS A 51 2.46 -20.05 7.94
CA LYS A 51 2.66 -21.49 7.72
C LYS A 51 1.73 -22.35 8.57
N ILE A 52 1.46 -21.94 9.81
CA ILE A 52 0.47 -22.59 10.68
C ILE A 52 -0.94 -22.44 10.09
N LEU A 53 -1.28 -21.26 9.57
CA LEU A 53 -2.55 -21.04 8.90
C LEU A 53 -2.69 -21.91 7.65
N GLU A 54 -1.69 -21.94 6.79
CA GLU A 54 -1.69 -22.75 5.55
C GLU A 54 -1.95 -24.23 5.87
N SER A 55 -1.27 -24.77 6.88
CA SER A 55 -1.50 -26.14 7.36
C SER A 55 -2.96 -26.36 7.81
N LYS A 56 -3.54 -25.39 8.51
CA LYS A 56 -4.96 -25.44 8.94
C LYS A 56 -5.93 -25.38 7.76
N ILE A 57 -5.63 -24.55 6.76
CA ILE A 57 -6.42 -24.46 5.52
C ILE A 57 -6.39 -25.79 4.77
N ILE A 58 -5.20 -26.36 4.56
CA ILE A 58 -5.03 -27.64 3.87
C ILE A 58 -5.86 -28.72 4.56
N LYS A 59 -5.73 -28.85 5.89
CA LYS A 59 -6.51 -29.80 6.67
C LYS A 59 -8.01 -29.60 6.50
N LYS A 60 -8.51 -28.37 6.75
CA LYS A 60 -9.93 -28.07 6.72
C LYS A 60 -10.55 -28.24 5.33
N VAL A 61 -9.90 -27.73 4.27
CA VAL A 61 -10.40 -27.86 2.90
C VAL A 61 -10.43 -29.33 2.47
N THR A 62 -9.44 -30.13 2.89
CA THR A 62 -9.41 -31.57 2.61
C THR A 62 -10.57 -32.28 3.30
N GLU A 63 -10.76 -32.07 4.60
CA GLU A 63 -11.84 -32.67 5.38
C GLU A 63 -13.22 -32.27 4.84
N ASP A 64 -13.46 -30.97 4.61
CA ASP A 64 -14.75 -30.46 4.14
C ASP A 64 -15.10 -31.03 2.74
N ASN A 65 -14.13 -31.13 1.83
CA ASN A 65 -14.37 -31.61 0.47
C ASN A 65 -14.47 -33.14 0.36
N GLN A 66 -13.68 -33.91 1.13
CA GLN A 66 -13.77 -35.37 1.14
C GLN A 66 -15.10 -35.86 1.72
N ASN A 67 -15.66 -35.12 2.68
CA ASN A 67 -16.97 -35.42 3.28
C ASN A 67 -18.16 -34.98 2.41
N LYS A 68 -17.92 -34.28 1.29
CA LYS A 68 -18.98 -33.79 0.40
C LYS A 68 -19.41 -34.89 -0.57
N PRO A 69 -20.69 -35.33 -0.56
CA PRO A 69 -21.17 -36.35 -1.48
C PRO A 69 -20.95 -35.96 -2.95
N GLY A 70 -20.36 -36.86 -3.73
CA GLY A 70 -20.10 -36.66 -5.16
C GLY A 70 -18.99 -35.65 -5.49
N TYR A 71 -18.13 -35.28 -4.53
CA TYR A 71 -16.98 -34.43 -4.81
C TYR A 71 -15.93 -35.14 -5.66
N ASP A 72 -15.53 -34.50 -6.76
CA ASP A 72 -14.41 -34.96 -7.58
C ASP A 72 -13.09 -34.53 -6.95
N ILE A 73 -12.38 -35.50 -6.39
CA ILE A 73 -11.11 -35.35 -5.67
C ILE A 73 -10.02 -34.67 -6.51
N SER A 74 -10.10 -34.72 -7.85
CA SER A 74 -9.15 -34.05 -8.73
C SER A 74 -9.17 -32.52 -8.59
N ASN A 75 -10.25 -31.95 -8.03
CA ASN A 75 -10.36 -30.52 -7.76
C ASN A 75 -9.66 -30.07 -6.47
N LEU A 76 -9.30 -31.00 -5.58
CA LEU A 76 -8.78 -30.68 -4.25
C LEU A 76 -7.52 -29.79 -4.29
N PRO A 77 -6.51 -30.05 -5.15
CA PRO A 77 -5.34 -29.17 -5.22
C PRO A 77 -5.69 -27.73 -5.58
N ARG A 78 -6.65 -27.53 -6.49
CA ARG A 78 -7.12 -26.20 -6.89
C ARG A 78 -7.87 -25.52 -5.75
N ASP A 79 -8.73 -26.24 -5.04
CA ASP A 79 -9.52 -25.68 -3.95
C ASP A 79 -8.63 -25.28 -2.76
N ILE A 80 -7.60 -26.08 -2.46
CA ILE A 80 -6.55 -25.73 -1.50
C ILE A 80 -5.82 -24.47 -1.95
N HIS A 81 -5.33 -24.43 -3.19
CA HIS A 81 -4.61 -23.28 -3.74
C HIS A 81 -5.46 -22.00 -3.65
N ASN A 82 -6.70 -22.05 -4.14
CA ASN A 82 -7.59 -20.89 -4.16
C ASN A 82 -7.90 -20.37 -2.75
N THR A 83 -8.12 -21.27 -1.79
CA THR A 83 -8.42 -20.90 -0.40
C THR A 83 -7.20 -20.30 0.30
N THR A 84 -6.02 -20.86 0.05
CA THR A 84 -4.74 -20.35 0.57
C THR A 84 -4.45 -18.96 0.01
N GLU A 85 -4.52 -18.77 -1.31
CA GLU A 85 -4.26 -17.48 -1.95
C GLU A 85 -5.28 -16.41 -1.56
N LEU A 86 -6.54 -16.78 -1.38
CA LEU A 86 -7.56 -15.87 -0.86
C LEU A 86 -7.22 -15.40 0.56
N ASN A 87 -6.78 -16.31 1.44
CA ASN A 87 -6.37 -15.93 2.80
C ASN A 87 -5.13 -15.03 2.79
N HIS A 88 -4.15 -15.31 1.93
CA HIS A 88 -2.99 -14.43 1.74
C HIS A 88 -3.41 -13.03 1.32
N ALA A 89 -4.27 -12.92 0.30
CA ALA A 89 -4.72 -11.64 -0.20
C ALA A 89 -5.50 -10.80 0.84
N ILE A 90 -6.35 -11.43 1.66
CA ILE A 90 -7.23 -10.69 2.59
C ILE A 90 -6.65 -10.52 4.00
N LYS A 91 -5.60 -11.25 4.39
CA LYS A 91 -5.01 -11.15 5.74
C LYS A 91 -3.51 -10.89 5.76
N TYR A 92 -2.76 -11.41 4.79
CA TYR A 92 -1.29 -11.45 4.79
C TYR A 92 -0.70 -10.74 3.58
N SER A 93 -1.41 -9.69 3.14
CA SER A 93 -1.03 -8.80 2.05
C SER A 93 -0.56 -7.46 2.59
N SER A 94 0.00 -6.62 1.72
CA SER A 94 0.40 -5.26 2.10
C SER A 94 -0.67 -4.22 1.77
N THR A 95 -0.49 -3.03 2.33
CA THR A 95 -1.25 -1.84 1.94
C THR A 95 -0.27 -0.78 1.47
N VAL A 96 -0.57 -0.14 0.35
CA VAL A 96 0.27 0.93 -0.23
C VAL A 96 -0.55 2.21 -0.23
N PHE A 97 0.05 3.31 0.18
CA PHE A 97 -0.52 4.64 0.04
C PHE A 97 0.28 5.41 -0.99
N ILE A 98 -0.41 6.07 -1.92
CA ILE A 98 0.14 7.00 -2.90
C ILE A 98 -0.68 8.28 -2.76
N LEU A 99 -0.07 9.31 -2.18
CA LEU A 99 -0.73 10.59 -1.87
C LEU A 99 -0.14 11.68 -2.76
N ARG A 100 -1.01 12.39 -3.48
CA ARG A 100 -0.63 13.43 -4.46
C ARG A 100 -1.48 14.69 -4.34
N ASP A 101 -2.72 14.56 -3.90
CA ASP A 101 -3.59 15.72 -3.73
C ASP A 101 -3.13 16.59 -2.56
N HIS A 102 -3.42 17.90 -2.66
CA HIS A 102 -3.07 18.93 -1.67
C HIS A 102 -1.56 19.14 -1.47
N GLY A 103 -0.78 19.04 -2.54
CA GLY A 103 0.66 19.28 -2.51
C GLY A 103 1.46 18.13 -1.91
N ALA A 104 0.84 16.97 -1.69
CA ALA A 104 1.53 15.75 -1.34
C ALA A 104 2.30 15.18 -2.53
N ASP A 105 3.35 14.43 -2.26
CA ASP A 105 4.09 13.62 -3.22
C ASP A 105 4.82 12.52 -2.46
N ILE A 106 4.06 11.57 -1.94
CA ILE A 106 4.61 10.48 -1.14
C ILE A 106 3.98 9.15 -1.52
N LYS A 107 4.82 8.12 -1.53
CA LYS A 107 4.43 6.73 -1.51
C LYS A 107 5.03 6.03 -0.30
N PHE A 108 4.25 5.19 0.36
CA PHE A 108 4.73 4.31 1.43
C PHE A 108 3.90 3.01 1.51
N THR A 109 4.45 1.99 2.17
CA THR A 109 3.90 0.64 2.30
C THR A 109 3.74 0.27 3.77
N MET A 110 2.64 -0.43 4.08
CA MET A 110 2.37 -1.10 5.35
C MET A 110 2.41 -2.62 5.17
N PRO A 111 2.90 -3.36 6.17
CA PRO A 111 3.06 -4.82 6.06
C PRO A 111 1.76 -5.61 6.29
N TYR A 112 0.59 -4.97 6.31
CA TYR A 112 -0.68 -5.64 6.57
C TYR A 112 -1.81 -5.19 5.65
N ALA A 113 -2.82 -6.04 5.54
CA ALA A 113 -3.98 -5.85 4.68
C ALA A 113 -4.93 -4.80 5.26
N SER A 114 -5.29 -3.79 4.47
CA SER A 114 -6.37 -2.87 4.82
C SER A 114 -7.74 -3.47 4.51
N ILE A 115 -8.63 -3.41 5.50
CA ILE A 115 -10.04 -3.81 5.44
C ILE A 115 -10.87 -2.66 4.88
N MET A 116 -10.71 -1.47 5.46
CA MET A 116 -11.42 -0.26 5.07
C MET A 116 -10.54 0.96 5.28
N GLY A 117 -10.79 2.01 4.51
CA GLY A 117 -10.08 3.26 4.60
C GLY A 117 -11.00 4.44 4.38
N ILE A 118 -10.54 5.59 4.86
CA ILE A 118 -11.23 6.86 4.68
C ILE A 118 -10.18 7.97 4.59
N ALA A 119 -10.50 9.00 3.82
CA ALA A 119 -9.70 10.20 3.72
C ALA A 119 -10.59 11.42 3.91
N TYR A 120 -10.01 12.48 4.43
CA TYR A 120 -10.67 13.74 4.73
C TYR A 120 -9.84 14.89 4.16
N GLU A 121 -10.51 15.79 3.42
CA GLU A 121 -10.00 17.16 3.27
C GLU A 121 -10.03 17.82 4.65
N SER A 122 -9.04 18.68 4.93
CA SER A 122 -9.10 19.44 6.16
C SER A 122 -10.30 20.39 6.16
N ALA A 123 -11.22 20.09 7.07
CA ALA A 123 -12.33 20.96 7.47
C ALA A 123 -12.66 20.73 8.96
N GLY A 124 -11.67 20.31 9.75
CA GLY A 124 -11.81 20.03 11.19
C GLY A 124 -11.37 21.20 12.07
N PRO A 125 -11.51 21.09 13.39
CA PRO A 125 -11.09 22.13 14.34
C PRO A 125 -9.58 22.41 14.34
N HIS A 126 -8.78 21.48 13.79
CA HIS A 126 -7.32 21.56 13.70
C HIS A 126 -6.89 22.19 12.37
N LYS A 127 -6.87 23.54 12.33
CA LYS A 127 -6.51 24.34 11.13
C LYS A 127 -5.12 24.05 10.55
N GLU A 128 -4.26 23.37 11.32
CA GLU A 128 -2.88 23.03 10.96
C GLU A 128 -2.74 21.69 10.23
N VAL A 129 -3.78 20.86 10.19
CA VAL A 129 -3.83 19.70 9.30
C VAL A 129 -4.43 20.16 7.97
N THR A 130 -3.80 19.86 6.85
CA THR A 130 -4.34 20.13 5.50
C THR A 130 -5.09 18.92 4.93
N ARG A 131 -4.72 17.73 5.39
CA ARG A 131 -5.35 16.47 5.00
C ARG A 131 -5.06 15.39 6.03
N HIS A 132 -6.00 14.49 6.24
CA HIS A 132 -5.76 13.28 7.00
C HIS A 132 -6.56 12.11 6.45
N GLY A 133 -6.14 10.91 6.78
CA GLY A 133 -6.83 9.70 6.36
C GLY A 133 -6.12 8.47 6.90
N GLY A 134 -6.57 7.31 6.50
CA GLY A 134 -5.99 6.08 6.99
C GLY A 134 -6.74 4.86 6.53
N ALA A 135 -6.24 3.69 6.93
CA ALA A 135 -6.88 2.42 6.74
C ALA A 135 -6.75 1.54 7.98
N LEU A 136 -7.85 0.88 8.33
CA LEU A 136 -7.93 -0.14 9.36
C LEU A 136 -7.60 -1.50 8.76
N GLY A 137 -6.75 -2.27 9.44
CA GLY A 137 -6.48 -3.68 9.17
C GLY A 137 -6.69 -4.55 10.40
N PHE A 138 -6.48 -5.86 10.26
CA PHE A 138 -6.50 -6.80 11.40
C PHE A 138 -5.33 -6.58 12.36
N ASP A 139 -4.19 -6.13 11.82
CA ASP A 139 -2.94 -5.97 12.55
C ASP A 139 -2.69 -4.55 13.03
N GLY A 140 -3.58 -3.60 12.75
CA GLY A 140 -3.51 -2.24 13.27
C GLY A 140 -4.24 -1.24 12.40
N GLU A 141 -4.24 0.01 12.85
CA GLU A 141 -4.72 1.16 12.08
C GLU A 141 -3.52 1.95 11.58
N MET A 142 -3.46 2.18 10.27
CA MET A 142 -2.52 3.15 9.69
C MET A 142 -3.28 4.43 9.44
N SER A 143 -2.74 5.56 9.88
CA SER A 143 -3.27 6.89 9.63
C SER A 143 -2.16 7.81 9.15
N TYR A 144 -2.51 8.82 8.37
CA TYR A 144 -1.59 9.86 7.93
C TYR A 144 -2.21 11.23 8.16
N GLU A 145 -1.36 12.21 8.44
CA GLU A 145 -1.70 13.63 8.42
C GLU A 145 -0.68 14.40 7.59
N LEU A 146 -1.16 15.36 6.82
CA LEU A 146 -0.34 16.32 6.11
C LEU A 146 -0.49 17.68 6.78
N ARG A 147 0.63 18.32 7.11
CA ARG A 147 0.64 19.63 7.77
C ARG A 147 1.49 20.61 6.97
N PRO A 148 1.14 21.91 6.95
CA PRO A 148 2.03 22.93 6.40
C PRO A 148 3.32 22.95 7.19
N GLN A 149 4.44 22.92 6.48
CA GLN A 149 5.75 23.14 7.06
C GLN A 149 6.23 24.55 6.66
N PRO A 150 6.53 25.44 7.63
CA PRO A 150 7.08 26.76 7.33
C PRO A 150 8.35 26.68 6.50
N LYS A 151 8.54 27.68 5.63
CA LYS A 151 9.79 27.87 4.89
C LYS A 151 10.95 28.07 5.87
N GLY A 152 12.09 27.49 5.55
CA GLY A 152 13.31 27.56 6.36
C GLY A 152 13.55 26.28 7.18
N ASP A 153 14.39 26.41 8.20
CA ASP A 153 14.97 25.25 8.89
C ASP A 153 14.27 24.89 10.21
N THR A 154 13.20 25.60 10.58
CA THR A 154 12.47 25.29 11.83
C THR A 154 11.73 23.97 11.74
N TRP A 155 11.58 23.29 12.88
CA TRP A 155 10.72 22.12 13.00
C TRP A 155 9.26 22.58 13.17
N GLU A 156 8.40 22.27 12.19
CA GLU A 156 7.02 22.80 12.09
C GLU A 156 6.94 24.31 12.45
N ASN A 157 5.91 24.70 13.21
CA ASN A 157 5.66 26.05 13.72
C ASN A 157 6.30 26.30 15.10
N SER A 158 7.29 25.51 15.52
CA SER A 158 7.88 25.64 16.87
C SER A 158 8.78 26.87 17.06
N GLY A 159 9.25 27.46 15.96
CA GLY A 159 10.28 28.49 15.99
C GLY A 159 11.69 27.97 16.30
N ILE A 160 11.87 26.67 16.55
CA ILE A 160 13.17 26.05 16.84
C ILE A 160 13.76 25.48 15.55
N PRO A 161 14.99 25.88 15.15
CA PRO A 161 15.72 25.24 14.05
C PRO A 161 15.86 23.73 14.29
N TYR A 162 15.55 22.89 13.30
CA TYR A 162 15.61 21.43 13.42
C TYR A 162 17.00 20.94 13.88
N LYS A 163 18.08 21.56 13.39
CA LYS A 163 19.46 21.24 13.81
C LYS A 163 19.76 21.51 15.28
N GLN A 164 18.94 22.32 15.94
CA GLN A 164 19.08 22.69 17.36
C GLN A 164 18.03 21.99 18.24
N LEU A 165 17.07 21.28 17.64
CA LEU A 165 16.00 20.61 18.35
C LEU A 165 16.55 19.39 19.11
N THR A 166 16.25 19.30 20.40
CA THR A 166 16.56 18.12 21.23
C THR A 166 15.32 17.25 21.46
N ALA A 167 15.53 15.99 21.85
CA ALA A 167 14.44 15.08 22.18
C ALA A 167 13.58 15.60 23.35
N ASP A 168 14.20 16.20 24.36
CA ASP A 168 13.50 16.80 25.50
C ASP A 168 12.65 18.01 25.07
N GLN A 169 13.20 18.90 24.24
CA GLN A 169 12.45 20.02 23.68
C GLN A 169 11.26 19.55 22.84
N LEU A 170 11.46 18.54 21.98
CA LEU A 170 10.39 17.93 21.19
C LEU A 170 9.30 17.37 22.11
N LYS A 171 9.68 16.61 23.15
CA LYS A 171 8.74 16.05 24.11
C LYS A 171 7.92 17.15 24.80
N SER A 172 8.57 18.20 25.30
CA SER A 172 7.89 19.34 25.92
C SER A 172 6.95 20.07 24.94
N LEU A 173 7.35 20.25 23.67
CA LEU A 173 6.49 20.85 22.65
C LEU A 173 5.23 20.02 22.40
N LEU A 174 5.35 18.69 22.31
CA LEU A 174 4.22 17.79 22.14
C LEU A 174 3.29 17.79 23.36
N GLU A 175 3.85 17.79 24.57
CA GLU A 175 3.10 17.90 25.83
C GLU A 175 2.38 19.26 25.98
N ASN A 176 2.95 20.34 25.44
CA ASN A 176 2.29 21.64 25.41
C ASN A 176 1.19 21.69 24.33
N LYS A 177 1.42 21.13 23.15
CA LYS A 177 0.40 21.03 22.08
C LYS A 177 -0.84 20.25 22.55
N LYS A 178 -0.66 19.20 23.37
CA LYS A 178 -1.76 18.49 24.06
C LYS A 178 -2.76 19.44 24.71
N MET A 179 -2.28 20.43 25.45
CA MET A 179 -3.14 21.37 26.18
C MET A 179 -4.03 22.21 25.26
N THR A 180 -3.63 22.39 24.01
CA THR A 180 -4.31 23.29 23.06
C THR A 180 -5.29 22.58 22.11
N LEU A 181 -5.06 21.30 21.77
CA LEU A 181 -5.78 20.64 20.66
C LEU A 181 -6.76 19.55 21.12
N HIS A 182 -6.42 18.77 22.13
CA HIS A 182 -7.26 17.66 22.58
C HIS A 182 -7.53 17.85 24.07
N LYS A 183 -8.74 18.28 24.44
CA LYS A 183 -9.21 18.35 25.85
C LYS A 183 -9.18 16.97 26.59
N ASN A 184 -8.57 15.94 26.01
CA ASN A 184 -8.44 14.59 26.52
C ASN A 184 -7.03 14.31 27.06
N ASN A 185 -6.96 13.54 28.15
CA ASN A 185 -5.74 13.09 28.81
C ASN A 185 -4.96 12.07 27.96
N TYR A 186 -4.11 12.53 27.03
CA TYR A 186 -3.08 11.67 26.43
C TYR A 186 -1.69 11.93 27.00
N SER A 187 -0.81 10.93 27.11
CA SER A 187 0.57 11.10 27.60
C SER A 187 1.59 10.77 26.50
N ILE A 188 2.68 11.54 26.45
CA ILE A 188 3.81 11.23 25.58
C ILE A 188 4.68 10.19 26.26
N LEU A 189 4.71 8.97 25.71
CA LEU A 189 5.52 7.87 26.24
C LEU A 189 6.99 7.98 25.80
N GLY A 190 7.27 8.69 24.71
CA GLY A 190 8.60 8.90 24.18
C GLY A 190 8.56 9.77 22.92
N ALA A 191 9.67 10.45 22.65
CA ALA A 191 9.89 11.21 21.43
C ALA A 191 11.39 11.29 21.13
N GLY A 192 11.74 11.51 19.87
CA GLY A 192 13.14 11.64 19.47
C GLY A 192 13.30 12.13 18.03
N LEU A 193 14.56 12.33 17.65
CA LEU A 193 14.96 12.72 16.30
C LEU A 193 15.58 11.52 15.59
N PHE A 194 15.45 11.49 14.27
CA PHE A 194 16.12 10.50 13.44
C PHE A 194 16.54 11.08 12.09
N THR A 195 17.53 10.45 11.48
CA THR A 195 17.97 10.72 10.11
C THR A 195 17.74 9.49 9.25
N TYR A 196 17.24 9.68 8.02
CA TYR A 196 17.09 8.59 7.07
C TYR A 196 17.23 9.12 5.63
N PRO A 197 17.85 8.38 4.68
CA PRO A 197 18.28 8.94 3.40
C PRO A 197 17.17 9.54 2.52
N THR A 198 15.93 9.08 2.65
CA THR A 198 14.81 9.51 1.78
C THR A 198 13.99 10.66 2.35
N VAL A 199 14.29 11.13 3.56
CA VAL A 199 13.49 12.14 4.27
C VAL A 199 14.36 13.18 4.97
N GLU A 200 13.76 14.31 5.31
CA GLU A 200 14.37 15.39 6.07
C GLU A 200 13.56 15.70 7.33
N LYS A 201 14.19 16.39 8.29
CA LYS A 201 13.54 16.85 9.53
C LYS A 201 12.81 15.72 10.30
N GLY A 202 13.41 14.53 10.30
CA GLY A 202 12.84 13.32 10.88
C GLY A 202 12.70 13.40 12.41
N THR A 203 11.49 13.19 12.91
CA THR A 203 11.19 13.00 14.34
C THR A 203 10.21 11.87 14.55
N TRP A 204 10.29 11.20 15.69
CA TRP A 204 9.31 10.19 16.09
C TRP A 204 8.71 10.53 17.44
N ASP A 205 7.49 10.07 17.67
CA ASP A 205 6.80 10.18 18.94
C ASP A 205 5.89 8.98 19.17
N ILE A 206 5.56 8.75 20.43
CA ILE A 206 4.55 7.77 20.82
C ILE A 206 3.67 8.35 21.91
N ALA A 207 2.36 8.31 21.68
CA ALA A 207 1.35 8.87 22.55
C ALA A 207 0.36 7.80 23.01
N SER A 208 0.01 7.84 24.28
CA SER A 208 -1.07 7.03 24.87
C SER A 208 -2.28 7.92 25.11
N TYR A 209 -3.36 7.71 24.37
CA TYR A 209 -4.63 8.43 24.55
C TYR A 209 -5.51 7.81 25.64
N ASP A 210 -5.34 6.51 25.85
CA ASP A 210 -5.83 5.72 26.98
C ASP A 210 -5.02 4.42 27.04
N SER A 211 -5.22 3.59 28.07
CA SER A 211 -4.48 2.32 28.24
C SER A 211 -4.68 1.30 27.11
N LYS A 212 -5.58 1.56 26.16
CA LYS A 212 -5.92 0.72 25.01
C LYS A 212 -5.78 1.46 23.68
N ASN A 213 -5.25 2.68 23.65
CA ASN A 213 -5.10 3.48 22.44
C ASN A 213 -3.73 4.15 22.43
N ILE A 214 -2.76 3.43 21.88
CA ILE A 214 -1.37 3.85 21.80
C ILE A 214 -1.00 4.01 20.33
N ARG A 215 -0.42 5.16 20.00
CA ARG A 215 -0.13 5.58 18.64
C ARG A 215 1.33 5.96 18.54
N GLY A 216 2.06 5.28 17.67
CA GLY A 216 3.39 5.68 17.26
C GLY A 216 3.31 6.54 16.01
N THR A 217 4.20 7.52 15.89
CA THR A 217 4.25 8.41 14.75
C THR A 217 5.69 8.58 14.28
N ILE A 218 5.92 8.53 12.98
CA ILE A 218 7.11 9.11 12.35
C ILE A 218 6.69 10.36 11.56
N ASN A 219 7.44 11.44 11.74
CA ASN A 219 7.16 12.75 11.19
C ASN A 219 8.38 13.20 10.39
N PHE A 220 8.17 13.74 9.19
CA PHE A 220 9.27 14.18 8.33
C PHE A 220 8.77 15.05 7.18
N THR A 221 9.71 15.73 6.53
CA THR A 221 9.49 16.37 5.22
C THR A 221 10.17 15.56 4.12
N MET A 222 9.68 15.67 2.89
CA MET A 222 10.39 15.11 1.73
C MET A 222 11.37 16.14 1.16
N PRO A 223 12.57 15.76 0.67
CA PRO A 223 13.54 16.70 0.12
C PRO A 223 12.99 17.56 -1.03
N ASN A 224 12.14 16.97 -1.87
CA ASN A 224 11.49 17.67 -2.99
C ASN A 224 10.22 18.45 -2.60
N GLN A 225 9.76 18.32 -1.34
CA GLN A 225 8.58 19.00 -0.81
C GLN A 225 8.80 19.47 0.64
N PRO A 226 9.74 20.41 0.87
CA PRO A 226 10.11 20.84 2.21
C PRO A 226 9.01 21.65 2.92
N THR A 227 7.93 22.02 2.23
CA THR A 227 6.80 22.79 2.76
C THR A 227 5.62 21.94 3.21
N VAL A 228 5.74 20.61 3.16
CA VAL A 228 4.75 19.66 3.68
C VAL A 228 5.42 18.75 4.69
N SER A 229 4.89 18.72 5.91
CA SER A 229 5.24 17.73 6.92
C SER A 229 4.27 16.54 6.83
N TYR A 230 4.82 15.35 6.77
CA TYR A 230 4.13 14.06 6.73
C TYR A 230 4.18 13.43 8.11
N HIS A 231 3.02 13.10 8.66
CA HIS A 231 2.87 12.39 9.92
C HIS A 231 2.29 11.02 9.60
N LEU A 232 3.09 9.97 9.74
CA LEU A 232 2.68 8.58 9.48
C LEU A 232 2.48 7.89 10.83
N ILE A 233 1.23 7.54 11.13
CA ILE A 233 0.76 7.11 12.44
C ILE A 233 0.33 5.65 12.39
N TYR A 234 0.86 4.83 13.29
CA TYR A 234 0.40 3.46 13.49
C TYR A 234 -0.19 3.29 14.88
N ALA A 235 -1.39 2.70 14.95
CA ALA A 235 -2.03 2.30 16.20
C ALA A 235 -2.14 0.78 16.27
N MET A 236 -1.54 0.20 17.32
CA MET A 236 -1.59 -1.24 17.56
C MET A 236 -3.01 -1.70 17.94
N PRO A 237 -3.45 -2.90 17.52
CA PRO A 237 -4.73 -3.46 17.93
C PRO A 237 -4.90 -3.54 19.45
N LYS A 238 -6.05 -3.08 19.95
CA LYS A 238 -6.36 -3.00 21.39
C LYS A 238 -6.18 -4.31 22.16
N ASN A 239 -6.39 -5.45 21.49
CA ASN A 239 -6.25 -6.80 22.06
C ASN A 239 -4.78 -7.23 22.21
N LYS A 240 -3.83 -6.62 21.49
CA LYS A 240 -2.40 -6.88 21.63
C LYS A 240 -1.78 -6.07 22.78
N ILE A 241 -2.34 -4.89 23.10
CA ILE A 241 -1.81 -3.97 24.13
C ILE A 241 -1.96 -4.51 25.55
N GLN A 242 -3.10 -5.14 25.89
CA GLN A 242 -3.45 -5.51 27.28
C GLN A 242 -2.51 -6.51 27.95
N LYS A 243 -1.57 -7.11 27.21
CA LYS A 243 -0.67 -8.18 27.67
C LYS A 243 0.80 -7.76 27.76
N LEU A 244 1.11 -6.49 27.49
CA LEU A 244 2.48 -6.03 27.28
C LEU A 244 2.87 -4.97 28.30
N ASN A 245 4.15 -4.96 28.70
CA ASN A 245 4.72 -3.86 29.48
C ASN A 245 4.97 -2.64 28.59
N GLN A 246 5.21 -1.47 29.20
CA GLN A 246 5.35 -0.21 28.47
C GLN A 246 6.50 -0.24 27.44
N GLU A 247 7.66 -0.81 27.78
CA GLU A 247 8.80 -0.91 26.87
C GLU A 247 8.46 -1.74 25.62
N THR A 248 7.79 -2.88 25.81
CA THR A 248 7.37 -3.76 24.72
C THR A 248 6.31 -3.09 23.85
N ILE A 249 5.35 -2.39 24.47
CA ILE A 249 4.36 -1.58 23.75
C ILE A 249 5.04 -0.54 22.86
N ILE A 250 6.02 0.19 23.39
CA ILE A 250 6.73 1.22 22.63
C ILE A 250 7.46 0.58 21.45
N ARG A 251 8.26 -0.45 21.72
CA ARG A 251 9.02 -1.18 20.71
C ARG A 251 8.11 -1.73 19.61
N ASP A 252 7.05 -2.46 19.97
CA ASP A 252 6.20 -3.17 19.01
C ASP A 252 5.26 -2.22 18.25
N THR A 253 4.91 -1.06 18.82
CA THR A 253 4.16 -0.02 18.09
C THR A 253 5.05 0.69 17.06
N MET A 254 6.30 1.00 17.42
CA MET A 254 7.21 1.72 16.53
C MET A 254 7.90 0.83 15.51
N SER A 255 8.04 -0.47 15.77
CA SER A 255 8.72 -1.44 14.90
C SER A 255 8.20 -1.47 13.43
N PRO A 256 6.89 -1.54 13.13
CA PRO A 256 6.43 -1.50 11.75
C PRO A 256 6.80 -0.17 11.06
N LEU A 257 6.71 0.96 11.79
CA LEU A 257 7.07 2.28 11.27
C LEU A 257 8.56 2.35 10.90
N ALA A 258 9.44 1.88 11.80
CA ALA A 258 10.88 1.92 11.61
C ALA A 258 11.35 0.95 10.51
N ASN A 259 10.81 -0.28 10.49
CA ASN A 259 11.38 -1.37 9.70
C ASN A 259 10.73 -1.58 8.33
N ILE A 260 9.51 -1.08 8.12
CA ILE A 260 8.77 -1.27 6.87
C ILE A 260 8.34 0.05 6.26
N VAL A 261 7.73 0.92 7.06
CA VAL A 261 7.15 2.17 6.55
C VAL A 261 8.23 3.13 6.11
N LEU A 262 9.13 3.52 7.01
CA LEU A 262 10.19 4.48 6.72
C LEU A 262 11.06 4.06 5.51
N PRO A 263 11.54 2.81 5.40
CA PRO A 263 12.28 2.36 4.21
C PRO A 263 11.50 2.38 2.91
N SER A 264 10.17 2.31 2.98
CA SER A 264 9.30 2.36 1.80
C SER A 264 8.97 3.77 1.33
N VAL A 265 9.31 4.80 2.13
CA VAL A 265 9.03 6.20 1.83
C VAL A 265 9.86 6.67 0.65
N LYS A 266 9.16 7.20 -0.36
CA LYS A 266 9.75 7.86 -1.54
C LYS A 266 8.75 8.82 -2.18
N ALA A 267 9.21 9.64 -3.12
CA ALA A 267 8.31 10.51 -3.86
C ALA A 267 7.42 9.68 -4.80
N ALA A 268 6.12 9.97 -4.83
CA ALA A 268 5.21 9.32 -5.77
C ALA A 268 5.52 9.71 -7.22
N SER A 269 6.09 10.90 -7.42
CA SER A 269 6.50 11.48 -8.70
C SER A 269 7.81 10.93 -9.25
N ASP A 270 8.53 10.07 -8.50
CA ASP A 270 9.77 9.44 -8.98
C ASP A 270 9.56 8.66 -10.29
N ILE A 271 8.32 8.25 -10.59
CA ILE A 271 7.98 7.53 -11.81
C ILE A 271 7.82 8.40 -13.06
N MET A 272 7.68 9.72 -12.89
CA MET A 272 7.32 10.63 -13.97
C MET A 272 8.34 10.66 -15.12
N PRO A 273 9.67 10.67 -14.87
CA PRO A 273 10.65 10.77 -15.95
C PRO A 273 10.61 9.62 -16.97
N TYR A 274 10.13 8.44 -16.56
CA TYR A 274 10.15 7.20 -17.35
C TYR A 274 8.77 6.63 -17.69
N THR A 275 7.70 7.42 -17.50
CA THR A 275 6.34 7.03 -17.83
C THR A 275 5.63 8.02 -18.75
N SER A 276 4.49 7.62 -19.29
CA SER A 276 3.55 8.45 -20.02
C SER A 276 2.12 8.13 -19.59
N GLU A 277 1.23 9.12 -19.64
CA GLU A 277 -0.16 8.94 -19.24
C GLU A 277 -1.00 8.30 -20.33
N VAL A 278 -1.90 7.41 -19.90
CA VAL A 278 -2.97 6.86 -20.73
C VAL A 278 -4.27 7.04 -19.97
N HIS A 279 -5.18 7.82 -20.55
CA HIS A 279 -6.50 8.09 -19.98
C HIS A 279 -7.51 7.02 -20.39
N LYS A 280 -8.24 6.49 -19.41
CA LYS A 280 -9.39 5.59 -19.60
C LYS A 280 -10.50 5.91 -18.62
N GLY A 281 -11.64 6.33 -19.16
CA GLY A 281 -12.78 6.76 -18.34
C GLY A 281 -12.38 7.90 -17.41
N PRO A 282 -12.65 7.80 -16.09
CA PRO A 282 -12.25 8.81 -15.13
C PRO A 282 -10.81 8.63 -14.60
N PHE A 283 -10.05 7.67 -15.12
CA PHE A 283 -8.73 7.30 -14.63
C PHE A 283 -7.60 7.69 -15.61
N ALA A 284 -6.42 7.96 -15.06
CA ALA A 284 -5.18 8.01 -15.82
C ALA A 284 -4.20 6.96 -15.27
N PHE A 285 -3.77 6.05 -16.13
CA PHE A 285 -2.73 5.07 -15.86
C PHE A 285 -1.38 5.57 -16.37
N ARG A 286 -0.29 5.00 -15.86
CA ARG A 286 1.06 5.27 -16.33
C ARG A 286 1.59 4.05 -17.08
N VAL A 287 1.91 4.20 -18.36
CA VAL A 287 2.65 3.21 -19.15
C VAL A 287 4.11 3.62 -19.24
N LEU A 288 5.00 2.71 -19.64
CA LEU A 288 6.40 3.06 -19.90
C LEU A 288 6.49 4.14 -20.99
N LYS A 289 7.42 5.11 -20.85
CA LYS A 289 7.52 6.29 -21.73
C LYS A 289 7.65 5.96 -23.22
N ASP A 290 8.34 4.88 -23.56
CA ASP A 290 8.54 4.43 -24.95
C ASP A 290 7.46 3.48 -25.45
N SER A 291 6.41 3.24 -24.66
CA SER A 291 5.35 2.31 -25.02
C SER A 291 4.49 2.85 -26.13
N LYS A 292 4.33 2.03 -27.18
CA LYS A 292 3.49 2.34 -28.33
C LYS A 292 2.21 1.53 -28.27
N LEU A 293 1.08 2.17 -28.52
CA LEU A 293 -0.17 1.47 -28.79
C LEU A 293 0.00 0.65 -30.07
N VAL A 294 -0.07 -0.68 -29.96
CA VAL A 294 0.08 -1.60 -31.09
C VAL A 294 -1.24 -2.13 -31.60
N LYS A 295 -2.27 -2.17 -30.74
CA LYS A 295 -3.59 -2.69 -31.08
C LYS A 295 -4.63 -2.23 -30.06
N SER A 296 -5.85 -2.00 -30.52
CA SER A 296 -7.05 -1.96 -29.67
C SER A 296 -8.00 -3.09 -30.08
N LYS A 297 -8.73 -3.65 -29.12
CA LYS A 297 -9.76 -4.66 -29.35
C LYS A 297 -11.02 -4.30 -28.57
N SER A 298 -12.16 -4.51 -29.19
CA SER A 298 -13.45 -4.62 -28.50
C SER A 298 -13.92 -6.06 -28.61
N LEU A 299 -14.35 -6.62 -27.50
CA LEU A 299 -14.84 -7.99 -27.37
C LEU A 299 -16.33 -7.96 -27.04
N GLU A 300 -16.98 -9.09 -27.24
CA GLU A 300 -18.37 -9.29 -26.83
C GLU A 300 -18.55 -8.99 -25.33
N GLY A 301 -19.70 -8.44 -24.94
CA GLY A 301 -19.97 -8.02 -23.57
C GLY A 301 -19.33 -6.68 -23.17
N GLY A 302 -18.87 -5.87 -24.13
CA GLY A 302 -18.43 -4.49 -23.90
C GLY A 302 -17.00 -4.36 -23.35
N LEU A 303 -16.25 -5.46 -23.26
CA LEU A 303 -14.85 -5.43 -22.86
C LEU A 303 -13.99 -4.79 -23.96
N THR A 304 -13.25 -3.75 -23.61
CA THR A 304 -12.25 -3.13 -24.50
C THR A 304 -10.85 -3.31 -23.93
N MET A 305 -9.86 -3.42 -24.82
CA MET A 305 -8.45 -3.62 -24.46
C MET A 305 -7.54 -2.85 -25.40
N ASP A 306 -6.67 -2.02 -24.83
CA ASP A 306 -5.57 -1.40 -25.53
C ASP A 306 -4.27 -2.10 -25.18
N PHE A 307 -3.51 -2.47 -26.20
CA PHE A 307 -2.25 -3.18 -26.10
C PHE A 307 -1.11 -2.22 -26.40
N TYR A 308 -0.23 -2.06 -25.43
CA TYR A 308 0.98 -1.25 -25.52
C TYR A 308 2.23 -2.14 -25.48
N LYS A 309 3.32 -1.66 -26.07
CA LYS A 309 4.60 -2.38 -26.10
C LYS A 309 5.77 -1.43 -26.00
N SER A 310 6.68 -1.72 -25.06
CA SER A 310 8.02 -1.12 -24.97
C SER A 310 9.07 -2.24 -24.93
N GLY A 311 9.86 -2.36 -25.99
CA GLY A 311 10.82 -3.46 -26.15
C GLY A 311 10.15 -4.83 -26.05
N LYS A 312 10.57 -5.64 -25.07
CA LYS A 312 9.99 -6.96 -24.77
C LYS A 312 8.84 -6.91 -23.74
N ILE A 313 8.65 -5.79 -23.05
CA ILE A 313 7.57 -5.60 -22.07
C ILE A 313 6.26 -5.36 -22.83
N ARG A 314 5.20 -6.01 -22.35
CA ARG A 314 3.83 -5.87 -22.88
C ARG A 314 2.94 -5.28 -21.81
N GLU A 315 2.08 -4.38 -22.21
CA GLU A 315 1.17 -3.63 -21.33
C GLU A 315 -0.23 -3.68 -21.92
N ILE A 316 -1.24 -3.87 -21.07
CA ILE A 316 -2.64 -3.93 -21.50
C ILE A 316 -3.47 -3.11 -20.54
N ILE A 317 -4.23 -2.15 -21.04
CA ILE A 317 -5.25 -1.47 -20.24
C ILE A 317 -6.61 -1.94 -20.76
N SER A 318 -7.38 -2.61 -19.90
CA SER A 318 -8.70 -3.11 -20.22
C SER A 318 -9.79 -2.35 -19.48
N VAL A 319 -10.93 -2.15 -20.15
CA VAL A 319 -12.15 -1.59 -19.55
C VAL A 319 -13.26 -2.61 -19.75
N SER A 320 -13.86 -3.08 -18.65
CA SER A 320 -14.97 -4.04 -18.68
C SER A 320 -16.17 -3.49 -17.92
N PRO A 321 -17.40 -3.60 -18.45
CA PRO A 321 -18.60 -3.36 -17.67
C PRO A 321 -18.58 -4.19 -16.37
N LEU A 322 -19.17 -3.65 -15.31
CA LEU A 322 -19.35 -4.40 -14.07
C LEU A 322 -20.23 -5.63 -14.32
N SER A 323 -19.89 -6.74 -13.67
CA SER A 323 -20.65 -7.99 -13.79
C SER A 323 -21.96 -7.90 -13.00
N LYS A 324 -22.91 -8.81 -13.27
CA LYS A 324 -24.15 -8.92 -12.46
C LYS A 324 -23.92 -9.24 -10.98
N TYR A 325 -22.71 -9.65 -10.60
CA TYR A 325 -22.34 -9.96 -9.20
C TYR A 325 -21.67 -8.78 -8.51
N ASP A 326 -21.33 -7.74 -9.25
CA ASP A 326 -20.72 -6.52 -8.75
C ASP A 326 -21.79 -5.56 -8.26
N ASP A 327 -21.58 -5.02 -7.05
CA ASP A 327 -22.47 -4.08 -6.40
C ASP A 327 -21.62 -2.94 -5.82
N VAL A 328 -21.76 -1.77 -6.44
CA VAL A 328 -21.04 -0.54 -6.08
C VAL A 328 -21.38 -0.08 -4.66
N LYS A 329 -22.64 -0.27 -4.21
CA LYS A 329 -23.05 0.10 -2.86
C LYS A 329 -22.40 -0.81 -1.82
N LYS A 330 -22.27 -2.10 -2.12
CA LYS A 330 -21.54 -3.06 -1.26
C LYS A 330 -20.02 -2.96 -1.41
N GLN A 331 -19.52 -2.31 -2.45
CA GLN A 331 -18.10 -2.19 -2.78
C GLN A 331 -17.37 -3.55 -2.90
N ASN A 332 -18.07 -4.57 -3.42
CA ASN A 332 -17.51 -5.92 -3.55
C ASN A 332 -16.67 -6.14 -4.82
N ILE A 333 -16.49 -5.12 -5.67
CA ILE A 333 -15.86 -5.23 -7.00
C ILE A 333 -14.41 -5.74 -6.91
N LEU A 334 -13.61 -5.19 -5.99
CA LEU A 334 -12.21 -5.62 -5.80
C LEU A 334 -12.13 -7.05 -5.27
N TYR A 335 -13.06 -7.44 -4.38
CA TYR A 335 -13.15 -8.79 -3.85
C TYR A 335 -13.55 -9.80 -4.93
N ASN A 336 -14.56 -9.48 -5.75
CA ASN A 336 -14.96 -10.31 -6.89
C ASN A 336 -13.83 -10.43 -7.91
N TYR A 337 -13.09 -9.36 -8.18
CA TYR A 337 -11.93 -9.42 -9.06
C TYR A 337 -10.80 -10.29 -8.48
N LEU A 338 -10.54 -10.23 -7.18
CA LEU A 338 -9.60 -11.11 -6.49
C LEU A 338 -9.97 -12.59 -6.70
N LEU A 339 -11.25 -12.96 -6.54
CA LEU A 339 -11.72 -14.32 -6.80
C LEU A 339 -11.53 -14.74 -8.25
N ALA A 340 -11.87 -13.85 -9.20
CA ALA A 340 -11.68 -14.11 -10.63
C ALA A 340 -10.20 -14.25 -11.00
N PHE A 341 -9.31 -13.47 -10.38
CA PHE A 341 -7.87 -13.53 -10.59
C PHE A 341 -7.29 -14.86 -10.10
N ILE A 342 -7.57 -15.23 -8.85
CA ILE A 342 -7.10 -16.48 -8.23
C ILE A 342 -7.61 -17.69 -9.02
N GLY A 343 -8.91 -17.70 -9.32
CA GLY A 343 -9.56 -18.82 -10.02
C GLY A 343 -9.22 -18.94 -11.51
N SER A 344 -8.47 -17.99 -12.09
CA SER A 344 -8.11 -18.00 -13.52
C SER A 344 -6.71 -18.58 -13.73
N PRO A 345 -6.56 -19.79 -14.31
CA PRO A 345 -5.25 -20.36 -14.59
C PRO A 345 -4.40 -19.51 -15.54
N LYS A 346 -5.03 -18.68 -16.38
CA LYS A 346 -4.32 -17.76 -17.28
C LYS A 346 -3.68 -16.59 -16.54
N LEU A 347 -4.26 -16.16 -15.43
CA LEU A 347 -3.76 -15.06 -14.62
C LEU A 347 -2.92 -15.58 -13.47
N SER A 348 -3.49 -16.41 -12.59
CA SER A 348 -2.82 -16.96 -11.40
C SER A 348 -1.71 -17.94 -11.73
N GLN A 349 -1.82 -18.66 -12.85
CA GLN A 349 -0.94 -19.78 -13.23
C GLN A 349 -0.84 -20.86 -12.14
N GLY A 350 -1.78 -20.91 -11.19
CA GLY A 350 -1.71 -21.78 -10.02
C GLY A 350 -0.51 -21.48 -9.10
N LYS A 351 0.06 -20.27 -9.17
CA LYS A 351 1.26 -19.88 -8.42
C LYS A 351 0.94 -18.93 -7.27
N PRO A 352 1.73 -18.94 -6.19
CA PRO A 352 1.67 -17.91 -5.16
C PRO A 352 1.83 -16.51 -5.76
N ALA A 353 0.98 -15.58 -5.34
CA ALA A 353 1.08 -14.18 -5.72
C ALA A 353 1.39 -13.27 -4.52
N GLN A 354 1.85 -12.06 -4.84
CA GLN A 354 1.89 -10.94 -3.93
C GLN A 354 0.63 -10.09 -4.14
N TYR A 355 0.07 -9.56 -3.06
CA TYR A 355 -1.18 -8.80 -3.08
C TYR A 355 -1.01 -7.48 -2.35
N ALA A 356 -1.67 -6.43 -2.81
CA ALA A 356 -1.82 -5.24 -1.99
C ALA A 356 -3.13 -4.50 -2.27
N THR A 357 -3.68 -3.87 -1.23
CA THR A 357 -4.59 -2.74 -1.45
C THR A 357 -3.76 -1.50 -1.70
N VAL A 358 -4.03 -0.77 -2.79
CA VAL A 358 -3.32 0.46 -3.12
C VAL A 358 -4.30 1.63 -3.02
N TRP A 359 -4.08 2.50 -2.04
CA TRP A 359 -4.82 3.73 -1.82
C TRP A 359 -4.17 4.86 -2.62
N ASN A 360 -4.70 5.13 -3.81
CA ASN A 360 -4.36 6.29 -4.62
C ASN A 360 -5.24 7.46 -4.18
N ASP A 361 -4.73 8.28 -3.26
CA ASP A 361 -5.49 9.34 -2.60
C ASP A 361 -6.77 8.83 -1.90
N THR A 362 -7.95 9.03 -2.49
CA THR A 362 -9.24 8.52 -1.97
C THR A 362 -9.71 7.23 -2.65
N LEU A 363 -9.01 6.79 -3.70
CA LEU A 363 -9.36 5.63 -4.53
C LEU A 363 -8.62 4.37 -4.06
N PRO A 364 -9.32 3.35 -3.54
CA PRO A 364 -8.71 2.02 -3.40
C PRO A 364 -8.61 1.34 -4.77
N GLY A 365 -7.54 0.58 -4.97
CA GLY A 365 -7.44 -0.43 -6.00
C GLY A 365 -6.78 -1.70 -5.47
N ALA A 366 -6.87 -2.77 -6.26
CA ALA A 366 -6.28 -4.05 -5.93
C ALA A 366 -5.08 -4.32 -6.85
N TYR A 367 -3.94 -4.58 -6.22
CA TYR A 367 -2.70 -4.90 -6.89
C TYR A 367 -2.33 -6.38 -6.72
N PHE A 368 -1.81 -6.98 -7.78
CA PHE A 368 -1.37 -8.36 -7.83
C PHE A 368 -0.03 -8.48 -8.56
N GLU A 369 0.85 -9.34 -8.07
CA GLU A 369 2.10 -9.67 -8.75
C GLU A 369 2.38 -11.17 -8.70
N ILE A 370 2.65 -11.75 -9.88
CA ILE A 370 2.96 -13.17 -10.00
C ILE A 370 4.28 -13.34 -10.74
N LYS A 371 5.15 -14.21 -10.22
CA LYS A 371 6.30 -14.74 -10.96
C LYS A 371 5.85 -15.96 -11.77
N GLY A 372 5.37 -15.73 -12.99
CA GLY A 372 4.98 -16.77 -13.93
C GLY A 372 6.18 -17.56 -14.47
N ASP A 373 5.93 -18.54 -15.34
CA ASP A 373 7.00 -19.38 -15.91
C ASP A 373 7.93 -18.59 -16.84
N LYS A 374 7.37 -17.72 -17.67
CA LYS A 374 8.10 -16.99 -18.72
C LYS A 374 8.27 -15.50 -18.44
N TYR A 375 7.42 -14.96 -17.58
CA TYR A 375 7.37 -13.53 -17.28
C TYR A 375 6.82 -13.30 -15.87
N SER A 376 7.17 -12.15 -15.29
CA SER A 376 6.43 -11.58 -14.16
C SER A 376 5.23 -10.81 -14.67
N LEU A 377 4.07 -11.02 -14.05
CA LEU A 377 2.82 -10.31 -14.33
C LEU A 377 2.53 -9.34 -13.17
N PHE A 378 2.28 -8.09 -13.50
CA PHE A 378 1.84 -7.04 -12.60
C PHE A 378 0.43 -6.64 -12.99
N VAL A 379 -0.48 -6.53 -12.03
CA VAL A 379 -1.88 -6.19 -12.28
C VAL A 379 -2.33 -5.14 -11.27
N MET A 380 -2.96 -4.07 -11.74
CA MET A 380 -3.65 -3.09 -10.91
C MET A 380 -5.06 -2.91 -11.43
N THR A 381 -6.05 -3.02 -10.55
CA THR A 381 -7.45 -2.78 -10.92
C THR A 381 -8.10 -1.73 -10.04
N VAL A 382 -8.89 -0.88 -10.68
CA VAL A 382 -9.77 0.13 -10.06
C VAL A 382 -11.14 0.06 -10.72
N TYR A 383 -12.13 0.78 -10.19
CA TYR A 383 -13.48 0.78 -10.73
C TYR A 383 -14.18 2.12 -10.51
N ASP A 384 -15.12 2.44 -11.40
CA ASP A 384 -16.16 3.46 -11.19
C ASP A 384 -17.52 2.78 -11.02
N ASP A 385 -18.60 3.57 -11.03
CA ASP A 385 -19.96 3.07 -10.79
C ASP A 385 -20.48 2.09 -11.86
N THR A 386 -19.79 1.97 -12.99
CA THR A 386 -20.28 1.27 -14.19
C THR A 386 -19.27 0.30 -14.80
N HIS A 387 -17.97 0.55 -14.59
CA HIS A 387 -16.90 -0.20 -15.21
C HIS A 387 -15.75 -0.49 -14.24
N ARG A 388 -15.09 -1.62 -14.47
CA ARG A 388 -13.77 -1.95 -13.92
C ARG A 388 -12.69 -1.64 -14.96
N TYR A 389 -11.58 -1.07 -14.50
CA TYR A 389 -10.42 -0.72 -15.31
C TYR A 389 -9.21 -1.45 -14.75
N THR A 390 -8.52 -2.19 -15.61
CA THR A 390 -7.42 -3.04 -15.19
C THR A 390 -6.20 -2.83 -16.08
N TYR A 391 -5.08 -2.57 -15.44
CA TYR A 391 -3.77 -2.47 -16.08
C TYR A 391 -2.98 -3.75 -15.81
N TYR A 392 -2.55 -4.41 -16.89
CA TYR A 392 -1.66 -5.56 -16.87
C TYR A 392 -0.32 -5.17 -17.47
N MET A 393 0.78 -5.53 -16.80
CA MET A 393 2.12 -5.45 -17.36
C MET A 393 2.80 -6.82 -17.28
N SER A 394 3.33 -7.30 -18.39
CA SER A 394 4.09 -8.56 -18.47
C SER A 394 5.55 -8.25 -18.78
N LYS A 395 6.44 -8.61 -17.85
CA LYS A 395 7.90 -8.47 -18.00
C LYS A 395 8.54 -9.85 -18.17
N PRO A 396 9.05 -10.18 -19.37
CA PRO A 396 9.85 -11.39 -19.57
C PRO A 396 11.05 -11.48 -18.61
N HIS A 397 11.43 -12.69 -18.20
CA HIS A 397 12.51 -12.89 -17.21
C HIS A 397 13.90 -12.48 -17.71
N ASP A 398 14.10 -12.45 -19.02
CA ASP A 398 15.32 -11.98 -19.68
C ASP A 398 15.41 -10.43 -19.79
N VAL A 399 14.43 -9.70 -19.27
CA VAL A 399 14.46 -8.23 -19.16
C VAL A 399 14.95 -7.82 -17.77
N HIS A 400 16.14 -7.22 -17.73
CA HIS A 400 16.84 -6.78 -16.51
C HIS A 400 16.35 -5.41 -15.98
N VAL A 401 15.04 -5.23 -15.90
CA VAL A 401 14.43 -4.11 -15.15
C VAL A 401 13.90 -4.65 -13.83
N SER A 402 14.14 -3.90 -12.75
CA SER A 402 13.66 -4.30 -11.44
C SER A 402 12.13 -4.36 -11.35
N ASN A 403 11.61 -5.42 -10.72
CA ASN A 403 10.17 -5.59 -10.51
C ASN A 403 9.58 -4.47 -9.65
N TYR A 404 10.29 -4.00 -8.62
CA TYR A 404 9.76 -2.94 -7.75
C TYR A 404 9.56 -1.62 -8.51
N LYS A 405 10.44 -1.29 -9.47
CA LYS A 405 10.28 -0.09 -10.31
C LYS A 405 9.04 -0.19 -11.20
N LEU A 406 8.81 -1.36 -11.81
CA LEU A 406 7.62 -1.59 -12.63
C LEU A 406 6.33 -1.61 -11.81
N ARG A 407 6.39 -2.17 -10.59
CA ARG A 407 5.30 -2.12 -9.63
C ARG A 407 4.90 -0.67 -9.31
N ASP A 408 5.87 0.21 -9.07
CA ASP A 408 5.57 1.62 -8.78
C ASP A 408 4.77 2.28 -9.92
N ILE A 409 5.11 1.96 -11.17
CA ILE A 409 4.39 2.44 -12.36
C ILE A 409 2.96 1.90 -12.37
N VAL A 410 2.80 0.58 -12.23
CA VAL A 410 1.51 -0.11 -12.34
C VAL A 410 0.52 0.31 -11.27
N GLN A 411 1.00 0.59 -10.07
CA GLN A 411 0.18 1.00 -8.93
C GLN A 411 -0.28 2.46 -8.99
N TYR A 412 0.39 3.30 -9.78
CA TYR A 412 0.09 4.72 -9.88
C TYR A 412 -1.12 4.94 -10.79
N VAL A 413 -2.25 5.30 -10.18
CA VAL A 413 -3.50 5.57 -10.90
C VAL A 413 -4.06 6.90 -10.41
N THR A 414 -4.26 7.86 -11.31
CA THR A 414 -4.91 9.13 -10.97
C THR A 414 -6.41 9.01 -11.21
N TYR A 415 -7.21 9.58 -10.31
CA TYR A 415 -8.66 9.64 -10.43
C TYR A 415 -9.12 11.08 -10.57
N LYS A 416 -9.86 11.41 -11.63
CA LYS A 416 -10.28 12.79 -11.85
C LYS A 416 -11.29 13.29 -10.82
N ASN A 417 -12.03 12.38 -10.18
CA ASN A 417 -13.06 12.69 -9.19
C ASN A 417 -12.60 12.37 -7.75
N THR A 418 -11.31 12.49 -7.44
CA THR A 418 -10.78 12.19 -6.08
C THR A 418 -11.55 12.91 -4.98
N LYS A 419 -12.00 14.15 -5.25
CA LYS A 419 -12.78 14.97 -4.31
C LYS A 419 -14.07 14.30 -3.84
N ASP A 420 -14.72 13.53 -4.71
CA ASP A 420 -15.96 12.82 -4.39
C ASP A 420 -15.73 11.65 -3.42
N GLY A 421 -14.48 11.21 -3.24
CA GLY A 421 -14.11 10.12 -2.35
C GLY A 421 -13.88 10.55 -0.89
N TYR A 422 -13.73 11.85 -0.61
CA TYR A 422 -13.52 12.32 0.75
C TYR A 422 -14.75 12.09 1.63
N LYS A 423 -14.50 11.83 2.92
CA LYS A 423 -15.53 11.53 3.94
C LYS A 423 -16.35 10.27 3.63
N LYS A 424 -15.91 9.43 2.69
CA LYS A 424 -16.56 8.16 2.36
C LYS A 424 -15.69 6.99 2.76
N THR A 425 -16.26 6.06 3.51
CA THR A 425 -15.62 4.79 3.81
C THR A 425 -15.53 3.95 2.54
N LYS A 426 -14.32 3.49 2.25
CA LYS A 426 -14.01 2.64 1.11
C LYS A 426 -13.42 1.32 1.58
N LEU A 427 -13.60 0.26 0.82
CA LEU A 427 -13.17 -1.08 1.21
C LEU A 427 -11.89 -1.50 0.49
N GLY A 428 -10.98 -2.12 1.23
CA GLY A 428 -9.76 -2.74 0.71
C GLY A 428 -9.93 -4.25 0.54
N LEU A 429 -8.89 -4.91 0.04
CA LEU A 429 -8.87 -6.37 -0.14
C LEU A 429 -9.04 -7.14 1.18
N GLY A 430 -8.68 -6.54 2.31
CA GLY A 430 -8.80 -7.17 3.62
C GLY A 430 -10.24 -7.41 4.09
N MET A 431 -11.24 -6.83 3.41
CA MET A 431 -12.63 -7.02 3.79
C MET A 431 -13.07 -8.49 3.60
N PRO A 432 -13.51 -9.19 4.67
CA PRO A 432 -13.95 -10.57 4.56
C PRO A 432 -15.24 -10.72 3.75
N SER A 433 -15.39 -11.86 3.08
CA SER A 433 -16.54 -12.19 2.23
C SER A 433 -17.91 -12.00 2.88
N ARG A 434 -18.01 -12.30 4.18
CA ARG A 434 -19.23 -12.14 5.00
C ARG A 434 -19.78 -10.71 5.03
N ALA A 435 -18.97 -9.71 4.70
CA ALA A 435 -19.42 -8.32 4.63
C ALA A 435 -20.24 -8.03 3.36
N PHE A 436 -20.17 -8.92 2.36
CA PHE A 436 -20.81 -8.74 1.05
C PHE A 436 -22.05 -9.62 0.86
N SER A 437 -22.28 -10.61 1.73
CA SER A 437 -23.46 -11.47 1.68
C SER A 437 -24.67 -10.78 2.34
N ASN A 438 -25.82 -10.77 1.67
CA ASN A 438 -27.10 -10.38 2.31
C ASN A 438 -27.59 -11.44 3.30
N ASN A 439 -26.97 -12.62 3.30
CA ASN A 439 -27.28 -13.69 4.23
C ASN A 439 -26.14 -13.77 5.25
N ARG A 440 -26.50 -13.66 6.53
CA ARG A 440 -25.73 -14.28 7.61
C ARG A 440 -25.64 -15.77 7.24
N VAL A 441 -24.47 -16.23 6.83
CA VAL A 441 -24.23 -17.67 6.74
C VAL A 441 -23.94 -18.12 8.17
N HIS A 442 -24.83 -18.97 8.67
CA HIS A 442 -24.78 -19.64 9.97
C HIS A 442 -23.56 -20.55 10.08
#